data_AF-A0A8K0K9P5-F1
#
_entry.id   AF-A0A8K0K9P5-F1
#
_cell.length_a   1.000
_cell.length_b   1.000
_cell.length_c   1.000
_cell.angle_alpha   90.00
_cell.angle_beta   90.00
_cell.angle_gamma   90.00
#
_symmetry.space_group_name_H-M   'P 1'
#
loop_
_entity.id
_entity.type
_entity.pdbx_description
1 polymer ?
#
loop_
_entity_poly.entity_id
_entity_poly.type
_entity_poly.pdbx_seq_one_letter_code
_entity_poly.pdbx_strand_id
1 'polypeptide(L)'
;MRKNVIIPKLVAALDRCQLSMRDSVFILEATIEALGYNTDEFPTSPRFNEFVSDVVTVHWDGKLLPTLDARKSKEERLPIVILYVNKEQLIAVRRLESSLGSRQAQAVWNANVN
;
A
#
# COMPACT_ATOMS: atom_id res chain seq x y z
N MET A 1 -10.71 -20.12 -11.29
CA MET A 1 -9.37 -20.03 -10.68
C MET A 1 -9.00 -18.55 -10.59
N ARG A 2 -8.99 -17.95 -9.39
CA ARG A 2 -8.69 -16.51 -9.23
C ARG A 2 -7.19 -16.29 -9.50
N LYS A 3 -6.85 -15.52 -10.54
CA LYS A 3 -5.46 -15.13 -10.82
C LYS A 3 -5.19 -13.79 -10.13
N ASN A 4 -4.13 -13.73 -9.34
CA ASN A 4 -3.77 -12.51 -8.62
C ASN A 4 -3.07 -11.55 -9.60
N VAL A 5 -3.77 -10.50 -10.01
CA VAL A 5 -3.29 -9.54 -11.03
C VAL A 5 -2.24 -8.59 -10.43
N ILE A 6 -2.30 -8.37 -9.12
CA ILE A 6 -1.34 -7.52 -8.38
C ILE A 6 -0.12 -8.36 -8.00
N ILE A 7 0.87 -8.38 -8.89
CA ILE A 7 2.18 -9.01 -8.65
C ILE A 7 3.25 -7.96 -8.31
N PRO A 8 4.30 -8.30 -7.53
CA PRO A 8 5.34 -7.34 -7.12
C PRO A 8 5.98 -6.58 -8.29
N LYS A 9 6.13 -7.24 -9.45
CA LYS A 9 6.67 -6.63 -10.66
C LYS A 9 5.77 -5.51 -11.23
N LEU A 10 4.46 -5.68 -11.15
CA LEU A 10 3.49 -4.67 -11.58
C LEU A 10 3.51 -3.48 -10.62
N VAL A 11 3.51 -3.74 -9.31
CA VAL A 11 3.60 -2.70 -8.28
C VAL A 11 4.88 -1.88 -8.41
N ALA A 12 6.03 -2.54 -8.61
CA ALA A 12 7.31 -1.86 -8.82
C ALA A 12 7.34 -1.03 -10.10
N ALA A 13 6.63 -1.44 -11.16
CA ALA A 13 6.52 -0.68 -12.40
C ALA A 13 5.65 0.58 -12.20
N LEU A 14 4.54 0.47 -11.49
CA LEU A 14 3.66 1.60 -11.16
C LEU A 14 4.36 2.63 -10.27
N ASP A 15 5.09 2.17 -9.26
CA ASP A 15 5.90 3.01 -8.36
C ASP A 15 7.00 3.78 -9.11
N ARG A 16 7.68 3.12 -10.05
CA ARG A 16 8.72 3.75 -10.87
C ARG A 16 8.16 4.85 -11.78
N CYS A 17 6.88 4.76 -12.13
CA CYS A 17 6.17 5.81 -12.87
C CYS A 17 5.68 6.95 -11.97
N GLN A 18 5.92 6.89 -10.65
CA GLN A 18 5.50 7.88 -9.66
C GLN A 18 3.99 8.15 -9.69
N LEU A 19 3.22 7.11 -10.01
CA LEU A 19 1.77 7.22 -10.13
C LEU A 19 1.13 7.25 -8.75
N SER A 20 0.10 8.08 -8.59
CA SER A 20 -0.77 7.94 -7.44
C SER A 20 -1.52 6.60 -7.50
N MET A 21 -2.05 6.14 -6.37
CA MET A 21 -2.91 4.93 -6.35
C MET A 21 -4.10 5.09 -7.31
N ARG A 22 -4.66 6.31 -7.40
CA ARG A 22 -5.76 6.63 -8.31
C ARG A 22 -5.36 6.46 -9.76
N ASP A 23 -4.22 7.04 -10.15
CA ASP A 23 -3.74 6.96 -11.54
C ASP A 23 -3.35 5.53 -11.91
N SER A 24 -2.82 4.78 -10.95
CA SER A 24 -2.53 3.35 -11.11
C SER A 24 -3.78 2.53 -11.40
N VAL A 25 -4.90 2.82 -10.72
CA VAL A 25 -6.19 2.16 -10.96
C VAL A 25 -6.74 2.48 -12.34
N PHE A 26 -6.69 3.75 -12.79
CA PHE A 26 -7.13 4.13 -14.13
C PHE A 26 -6.32 3.42 -15.24
N ILE A 27 -5.01 3.28 -15.06
CA ILE A 27 -4.16 2.56 -16.03
C ILE A 27 -4.51 1.07 -16.07
N LEU A 28 -4.76 0.46 -14.91
CA LEU A 28 -5.17 -0.94 -14.84
C LEU A 28 -6.52 -1.17 -15.52
N GLU A 29 -7.49 -0.29 -15.29
CA GLU A 29 -8.81 -0.31 -15.92
C GLU A 29 -8.70 -0.23 -17.45
N ALA A 30 -8.01 0.80 -17.96
CA ALA A 30 -7.82 0.96 -19.41
C ALA A 30 -7.09 -0.24 -20.05
N THR A 31 -6.16 -0.87 -19.32
CA THR A 31 -5.45 -2.06 -19.79
C THR A 31 -6.36 -3.28 -19.84
N ILE A 32 -7.21 -3.47 -18.83
CA ILE A 32 -8.19 -4.57 -18.77
C ILE A 32 -9.19 -4.45 -19.93
N GLU A 33 -9.70 -3.24 -20.17
CA GLU A 33 -10.60 -2.92 -21.29
C GLU A 33 -9.93 -3.18 -22.65
N ALA A 34 -8.69 -2.70 -22.84
CA ALA A 34 -7.92 -2.92 -24.07
C ALA A 34 -7.62 -4.40 -24.34
N LEU A 35 -7.54 -5.24 -23.29
CA LEU A 35 -7.34 -6.68 -23.40
C LEU A 35 -8.66 -7.45 -23.62
N GLY A 36 -9.81 -6.75 -23.69
CA GLY A 36 -11.12 -7.36 -23.94
C GLY A 36 -11.70 -8.13 -22.75
N TYR A 37 -11.20 -7.88 -21.53
CA TYR A 37 -11.81 -8.42 -20.32
C TYR A 37 -13.04 -7.59 -19.95
N ASN A 38 -14.11 -8.25 -19.50
CA ASN A 38 -15.30 -7.55 -19.00
C ASN A 38 -14.95 -6.74 -17.75
N THR A 39 -14.99 -5.42 -17.87
CA THR A 39 -14.87 -4.50 -16.74
C THR A 39 -16.02 -4.65 -15.74
N ASP A 40 -17.15 -5.24 -16.14
CA ASP A 40 -18.22 -5.64 -15.21
C ASP A 40 -17.80 -6.73 -14.20
N GLU A 41 -16.72 -7.47 -14.51
CA GLU A 41 -16.11 -8.47 -13.62
C GLU A 41 -15.13 -7.83 -12.61
N PHE A 42 -14.76 -6.56 -12.82
CA PHE A 42 -13.84 -5.78 -12.00
C PHE A 42 -14.49 -4.43 -11.64
N PRO A 43 -15.04 -4.25 -10.43
CA PRO A 43 -16.07 -3.24 -10.19
C PRO A 43 -15.62 -1.79 -10.44
N THR A 44 -15.83 -1.27 -11.64
CA THR A 44 -15.58 0.14 -12.01
C THR A 44 -16.88 0.93 -11.92
N SER A 45 -17.34 1.19 -10.69
CA SER A 45 -18.57 1.96 -10.41
C SER A 45 -18.68 2.12 -8.88
N PRO A 46 -19.44 3.09 -8.33
CA PRO A 46 -19.59 3.40 -6.89
C PRO A 46 -19.70 2.22 -5.89
N ARG A 47 -19.94 0.99 -6.37
CA ARG A 47 -19.72 -0.28 -5.66
C ARG A 47 -18.25 -0.63 -5.35
N PHE A 48 -17.26 0.09 -5.87
CA PHE A 48 -15.87 -0.09 -5.44
C PHE A 48 -15.78 0.09 -3.93
N ASN A 49 -16.50 1.05 -3.32
CA ASN A 49 -16.55 1.18 -1.86
C ASN A 49 -17.14 -0.06 -1.13
N GLU A 50 -18.04 -0.80 -1.78
CA GLU A 50 -18.67 -2.00 -1.22
C GLU A 50 -17.76 -3.24 -1.38
N PHE A 51 -17.03 -3.37 -2.50
CA PHE A 51 -15.98 -4.37 -2.67
C PHE A 51 -14.73 -4.04 -1.83
N VAL A 52 -14.46 -2.75 -1.61
CA VAL A 52 -13.43 -2.22 -0.70
C VAL A 52 -13.78 -2.43 0.76
N SER A 53 -15.03 -2.83 1.09
CA SER A 53 -15.31 -3.34 2.43
C SER A 53 -14.50 -4.62 2.75
N ASP A 54 -14.10 -5.38 1.72
CA ASP A 54 -13.17 -6.51 1.84
C ASP A 54 -11.70 -6.16 1.49
N VAL A 55 -11.43 -4.95 0.98
CA VAL A 55 -10.07 -4.52 0.64
C VAL A 55 -9.46 -3.75 1.81
N VAL A 56 -8.44 -4.34 2.42
CA VAL A 56 -7.60 -3.65 3.40
C VAL A 56 -6.61 -2.75 2.66
N THR A 57 -6.73 -1.44 2.84
CA THR A 57 -5.73 -0.49 2.36
C THR A 57 -4.65 -0.34 3.42
N VAL A 58 -3.39 -0.67 3.10
CA VAL A 58 -2.24 -0.45 3.99
C VAL A 58 -1.56 0.86 3.59
N HIS A 59 -1.47 1.79 4.53
CA HIS A 59 -0.75 3.05 4.38
C HIS A 59 0.46 3.09 5.30
N TRP A 60 1.60 3.54 4.77
CA TRP A 60 2.81 3.78 5.56
C TRP A 60 3.54 4.99 5.02
N ASP A 61 4.07 5.82 5.93
CA ASP A 61 4.96 6.91 5.59
C ASP A 61 5.98 7.12 6.70
N GLY A 62 7.26 7.24 6.34
CA GLY A 62 8.36 7.33 7.28
C GLY A 62 8.42 8.70 7.94
N LYS A 63 8.50 8.75 9.27
CA LYS A 63 8.62 10.00 10.02
C LYS A 63 9.83 9.98 10.94
N LEU A 64 10.62 11.05 10.89
CA LEU A 64 11.71 11.28 11.85
C LEU A 64 11.12 11.79 13.18
N LEU A 65 11.34 11.06 14.26
CA LEU A 65 10.90 11.40 15.60
C LEU A 65 12.10 11.67 16.51
N PRO A 66 11.99 12.60 17.47
CA PRO A 66 13.02 12.81 18.46
C PRO A 66 13.20 11.55 19.32
N THR A 67 14.45 11.24 19.67
CA THR A 67 14.77 10.10 20.54
C THR A 67 15.31 10.58 21.88
N LEU A 68 15.16 9.74 22.90
CA LEU A 68 15.59 10.02 24.28
C LEU A 68 17.08 9.74 24.50
N ASP A 69 17.74 9.06 23.56
CA ASP A 69 19.18 8.81 23.62
C ASP A 69 19.95 10.10 23.34
N ALA A 70 20.67 10.64 24.33
CA ALA A 70 21.47 11.86 24.15
C ALA A 70 22.53 11.77 23.03
N ARG A 71 22.88 10.55 22.56
CA ARG A 71 23.81 10.34 21.45
C ARG A 71 23.15 10.34 20.06
N LYS A 72 21.82 10.26 19.98
CA LYS A 72 21.05 10.33 18.73
C LYS A 72 19.99 11.42 18.87
N SER A 73 19.89 12.36 17.93
CA SER A 73 18.88 13.42 18.04
C SER A 73 17.51 13.00 17.51
N LYS A 74 17.48 12.09 16.52
CA LYS A 74 16.26 11.60 15.88
C LYS A 74 16.39 10.14 15.47
N GLU A 75 15.27 9.46 15.37
CA GLU A 75 15.15 8.12 14.79
C GLU A 75 13.98 8.08 13.80
N GLU A 76 14.12 7.29 12.74
CA GLU A 76 13.05 7.09 11.77
C GLU A 76 12.08 6.03 12.28
N ARG A 77 10.80 6.35 12.22
CA ARG A 77 9.72 5.43 12.55
C ARG A 77 8.71 5.38 11.40
N LEU A 78 8.27 4.17 11.10
CA LEU A 78 7.28 3.88 10.08
C LEU A 78 5.97 3.46 10.76
N PRO A 79 5.01 4.40 10.95
CA PRO A 79 3.62 4.03 11.20
C PRO A 79 3.08 3.21 10.03
N ILE A 80 2.43 2.09 10.35
CA ILE A 80 1.74 1.24 9.40
C ILE A 80 0.28 1.22 9.83
N VAL A 81 -0.56 1.80 8.99
CA VAL A 81 -1.99 1.99 9.23
C VAL A 81 -2.75 1.14 8.23
N ILE A 82 -3.80 0.47 8.70
CA ILE A 82 -4.79 -0.12 7.82
C ILE A 82 -6.07 0.70 7.84
N LEU A 83 -6.67 0.84 6.67
CA LEU A 83 -8.04 1.27 6.51
C LEU A 83 -8.81 0.08 5.95
N TYR A 84 -9.81 -0.37 6.69
CA TYR A 84 -10.74 -1.40 6.24
C TYR A 84 -12.17 -0.92 6.45
N VAL A 85 -13.01 -1.05 5.42
CA VAL A 85 -14.36 -0.48 5.41
C VAL A 85 -14.31 1.02 5.71
N ASN A 86 -14.58 1.40 6.97
CA ASN A 86 -14.62 2.77 7.48
C ASN A 86 -13.80 2.94 8.76
N LYS A 87 -12.90 2.00 9.06
CA LYS A 87 -12.11 2.00 10.29
C LYS A 87 -10.64 2.08 9.95
N GLU A 88 -10.03 3.15 10.45
CA GLU A 88 -8.59 3.33 10.45
C GLU A 88 -8.00 2.73 11.72
N GLN A 89 -6.95 1.92 11.58
CA GLN A 89 -6.27 1.29 12.69
C GLN A 89 -4.76 1.29 12.47
N LEU A 90 -4.03 1.83 13.43
CA LEU A 90 -2.59 1.69 13.51
C LEU A 90 -2.24 0.26 13.93
N ILE A 91 -1.55 -0.48 13.06
CA ILE A 91 -1.11 -1.85 13.36
C ILE A 91 0.22 -1.83 14.09
N ALA A 92 1.15 -1.00 13.62
CA ALA A 92 2.51 -0.95 14.16
C ALA A 92 3.17 0.39 13.92
N VAL A 93 4.13 0.73 14.77
CA VAL A 93 5.09 1.80 14.55
C VAL A 93 6.49 1.19 14.64
N ARG A 94 7.08 0.89 13.48
CA ARG A 94 8.39 0.21 13.42
C ARG A 94 9.50 1.25 13.35
N ARG A 95 10.50 1.13 14.24
CA ARG A 95 11.74 1.87 14.06
C ARG A 95 12.49 1.32 12.86
N LEU A 96 13.01 2.22 12.02
CA LEU A 96 13.86 1.88 10.89
C LEU A 96 15.29 2.31 11.15
N GLU A 97 16.23 1.45 10.80
CA GLU A 97 17.66 1.80 10.76
C GLU A 97 18.04 2.54 9.46
N SER A 98 17.14 2.55 8.46
CA SER A 98 17.32 3.21 7.16
C SER A 98 15.98 3.44 6.44
N SER A 99 15.88 4.57 5.73
CA SER A 99 14.72 5.00 4.92
C SER A 99 14.60 4.32 3.56
N LEU A 100 15.48 3.37 3.22
CA LEU A 100 15.43 2.66 1.95
C LEU A 100 14.07 1.98 1.75
N GLY A 101 13.48 2.11 0.55
CA GLY A 101 12.17 1.52 0.24
C GLY A 101 12.11 0.00 0.50
N SER A 102 13.21 -0.73 0.32
CA SER A 102 13.29 -2.16 0.65
C SER A 102 13.15 -2.45 2.16
N ARG A 103 13.67 -1.57 3.03
CA ARG A 103 13.52 -1.69 4.48
C ARG A 103 12.10 -1.37 4.91
N GLN A 104 11.47 -0.37 4.29
CA GLN A 104 10.07 -0.04 4.53
C GLN A 104 9.15 -1.18 4.10
N ALA A 105 9.34 -1.75 2.90
CA ALA A 105 8.57 -2.88 2.41
C ALA A 105 8.69 -4.12 3.33
N GLN A 106 9.90 -4.43 3.82
CA GLN A 106 10.09 -5.52 4.78
C GLN A 106 9.37 -5.26 6.11
N ALA A 107 9.39 -4.01 6.61
CA ALA A 107 8.70 -3.64 7.84
C ALA A 107 7.17 -3.80 7.72
N VAL A 108 6.62 -3.43 6.55
CA VAL A 108 5.20 -3.62 6.22
C VAL A 108 4.85 -5.10 6.12
N TRP A 109 5.67 -5.90 5.43
CA TRP A 109 5.47 -7.35 5.36
C TRP A 109 5.44 -8.01 6.75
N ASN A 110 6.45 -7.73 7.58
CA ASN A 110 6.55 -8.31 8.92
C ASN A 110 5.41 -7.87 9.86
N ALA A 111 4.74 -6.76 9.60
CA ALA A 111 3.57 -6.33 10.38
C ALA A 111 2.31 -7.13 10.06
N ASN A 112 2.24 -7.78 8.89
CA ASN A 112 1.07 -8.49 8.38
C ASN A 112 1.18 -10.03 8.46
N VAL A 113 2.33 -10.58 8.89
CA VAL A 113 2.59 -12.04 8.96
C VAL A 113 2.52 -12.56 10.42
N ASN A 114 1.72 -11.90 11.28
CA ASN A 114 1.44 -12.40 12.63
C ASN A 114 0.13 -13.17 12.68
#